data_AF-A0AAD9ZW52-F1
#
_entry.id   AF-A0AAD9ZW52-F1
#
_cell.length_a   1.000
_cell.length_b   1.000
_cell.length_c   1.000
_cell.angle_alpha   90.00
_cell.angle_beta   90.00
_cell.angle_gamma   90.00
#
_symmetry.space_group_name_H-M   'P 1'
#
loop_
_entity.id
_entity.type
_entity.pdbx_description
1 polymer ?
#
loop_
_entity_poly.entity_id
_entity_poly.type
_entity_poly.pdbx_seq_one_letter_code
_entity_poly.pdbx_strand_id
1 'polypeptide(L)'
;MDKLKLGQLGERIKTGGAQMGRIVSGKMKEILQTPTPESKMVDEATLETLEESNWGMNMRICAMINSEEFSGSEIVKAIKKKISGKSVVSQRLSLELLEACAMNCEKVFSEVASEKVLDEMVRLIQNPQTDQGNTTRALQLIRAWGESEDLTYLPVFRQTYMSLKDRRVHLPVEDGNMPTSQYTLESYVHQEPMSPSESYPLPETGLQGADHTSFAYNYGSFSVDEKKEVLVITRNSLDVLSSILNTETESKTYKG
;
A
#
# COMPACT_ATOMS: atom_id res chain seq x y z
N MET A 1 19.38 -69.61 -8.54
CA MET A 1 17.92 -69.47 -8.64
C MET A 1 17.31 -69.29 -7.25
N ASP A 2 16.97 -68.10 -6.73
CA ASP A 2 17.28 -66.72 -7.09
C ASP A 2 17.29 -65.86 -5.81
N LYS A 3 18.43 -65.83 -5.10
CA LYS A 3 18.67 -64.86 -4.00
C LYS A 3 18.81 -63.41 -4.49
N LEU A 4 18.70 -63.19 -5.81
CA LEU A 4 18.81 -61.90 -6.48
C LEU A 4 17.50 -61.07 -6.44
N LYS A 5 16.34 -61.68 -6.14
CA LYS A 5 15.06 -60.96 -6.13
C LYS A 5 14.70 -60.28 -4.81
N LEU A 6 15.35 -60.65 -3.70
CA LEU A 6 15.03 -60.08 -2.38
C LEU A 6 15.84 -58.81 -2.06
N GLY A 7 17.02 -58.64 -2.67
CA GLY A 7 17.83 -57.43 -2.52
C GLY A 7 17.25 -56.21 -3.25
N GLN A 8 16.63 -56.41 -4.41
CA GLN A 8 16.06 -55.32 -5.22
C GLN A 8 14.75 -54.75 -4.66
N LEU A 9 14.03 -55.51 -3.81
CA LEU A 9 12.85 -55.00 -3.12
C LEU A 9 13.22 -54.15 -1.89
N GLY A 10 14.34 -54.48 -1.22
CA GLY A 10 14.83 -53.74 -0.04
C GLY A 10 15.41 -52.36 -0.36
N GLU A 11 16.09 -52.20 -1.50
CA GLU A 11 16.67 -50.90 -1.90
C GLU A 11 15.64 -49.89 -2.42
N ARG A 12 14.52 -50.36 -3.00
CA ARG A 12 13.42 -49.49 -3.47
C ARG A 12 12.56 -48.91 -2.35
N ILE A 13 12.48 -49.58 -1.20
CA ILE A 13 11.72 -49.07 -0.05
C ILE A 13 12.50 -47.99 0.71
N LYS A 14 13.84 -48.09 0.75
CA LYS A 14 14.70 -47.07 1.39
C LYS A 14 14.76 -45.74 0.62
N THR A 15 14.53 -45.77 -0.69
CA THR A 15 14.48 -44.57 -1.54
C THR A 15 13.08 -43.94 -1.64
N GLY A 16 12.01 -44.69 -1.33
CA GLY A 16 10.64 -44.16 -1.31
C GLY A 16 10.28 -43.36 -0.04
N GLY A 17 10.88 -43.69 1.11
CA GLY A 17 10.54 -43.04 2.39
C GLY A 17 11.05 -41.60 2.57
N ALA A 18 12.15 -41.24 1.90
CA ALA A 18 12.80 -39.94 2.06
C ALA A 18 12.18 -38.80 1.23
N GLN A 19 11.30 -39.13 0.26
CA GLN A 19 10.63 -38.16 -0.60
C GLN A 19 9.21 -37.80 -0.13
N MET A 20 8.54 -38.70 0.59
CA MET A 20 7.17 -38.46 1.05
C MET A 20 7.07 -37.62 2.34
N GLY A 21 8.16 -37.48 3.10
CA GLY A 21 8.20 -36.69 4.33
C GLY A 21 8.29 -35.17 4.13
N ARG A 22 8.71 -34.68 2.95
CA ARG A 22 8.93 -33.24 2.73
C ARG A 22 7.69 -32.49 2.27
N ILE A 23 6.72 -33.16 1.65
CA ILE A 23 5.58 -32.48 1.00
C ILE A 23 4.47 -32.15 2.01
N VAL A 24 4.42 -32.85 3.15
CA VAL A 24 3.44 -32.62 4.21
C VAL A 24 3.90 -31.57 5.23
N SER A 25 5.19 -31.21 5.25
CA SER A 25 5.76 -30.35 6.29
C SER A 25 5.45 -28.85 6.14
N GLY A 26 5.29 -28.33 4.91
CA GLY A 26 5.06 -26.90 4.70
C GLY A 26 3.62 -26.48 5.02
N LYS A 27 2.64 -27.15 4.41
CA LYS A 27 1.22 -26.76 4.50
C LYS A 27 0.55 -27.15 5.82
N MET A 28 0.90 -28.30 6.41
CA MET A 28 0.33 -28.67 7.73
C MET A 28 0.93 -27.87 8.88
N LYS A 29 2.18 -27.39 8.76
CA LYS A 29 2.81 -26.53 9.78
C LYS A 29 2.13 -25.16 9.84
N GLU A 30 1.54 -24.71 8.74
CA GLU A 30 0.75 -23.47 8.65
C GLU A 30 -0.66 -23.63 9.24
N ILE A 31 -1.27 -24.82 9.14
CA ILE A 31 -2.62 -25.13 9.68
C ILE A 31 -2.61 -25.28 11.21
N LEU A 32 -1.47 -25.66 11.81
CA LEU A 32 -1.29 -25.83 13.26
C LEU A 32 -0.55 -24.66 13.92
N GLN A 33 -0.19 -23.62 13.16
CA GLN A 33 0.55 -22.48 13.70
C GLN A 33 -0.40 -21.59 14.52
N THR A 34 -0.10 -21.45 15.81
CA THR A 34 -0.79 -20.51 16.68
C THR A 34 -0.70 -19.10 16.08
N PRO A 35 -1.81 -18.33 16.01
CA PRO A 35 -1.78 -16.97 15.48
C PRO A 35 -0.77 -16.12 16.26
N THR A 36 0.24 -15.61 15.55
CA THR A 36 1.26 -14.71 16.13
C THR A 36 0.60 -13.38 16.51
N PRO A 37 1.16 -12.62 17.47
CA PRO A 37 0.66 -11.29 17.80
C PRO A 37 0.65 -10.36 16.58
N GLU A 38 1.64 -10.48 15.68
CA GLU A 38 1.69 -9.77 14.40
C GLU A 38 0.50 -10.12 13.51
N SER A 39 0.22 -11.42 13.34
CA SER A 39 -0.90 -11.88 12.52
C SER A 39 -2.23 -11.37 13.06
N LYS A 40 -2.44 -11.40 14.39
CA LYS A 40 -3.68 -10.90 15.00
C LYS A 40 -3.87 -9.41 14.75
N MET A 41 -2.81 -8.62 14.86
CA MET A 41 -2.94 -7.19 14.63
C MET A 41 -3.19 -6.86 13.16
N VAL A 42 -2.60 -7.61 12.23
CA VAL A 42 -2.94 -7.51 10.81
C VAL A 42 -4.38 -7.94 10.58
N ASP A 43 -4.87 -9.00 11.24
CA ASP A 43 -6.26 -9.43 11.17
C ASP A 43 -7.22 -8.30 11.61
N GLU A 44 -6.91 -7.62 12.72
CA GLU A 44 -7.69 -6.49 13.24
C GLU A 44 -7.65 -5.26 12.32
N ALA A 45 -6.48 -4.92 11.76
CA ALA A 45 -6.32 -3.79 10.83
C ALA A 45 -7.02 -4.02 9.47
N THR A 46 -7.33 -5.27 9.14
CA THR A 46 -7.86 -5.68 7.81
C THR A 46 -9.17 -6.45 7.91
N LEU A 47 -9.93 -6.20 8.99
CA LEU A 47 -11.25 -6.80 9.22
C LEU A 47 -12.20 -6.46 8.07
N GLU A 48 -12.94 -7.47 7.61
CA GLU A 48 -13.86 -7.34 6.47
C GLU A 48 -15.06 -6.41 6.74
N THR A 49 -15.31 -6.11 8.01
CA THR A 49 -16.36 -5.19 8.48
C THR A 49 -15.95 -3.73 8.47
N LEU A 50 -14.67 -3.42 8.19
CA LEU A 50 -14.18 -2.05 8.14
C LEU A 50 -14.54 -1.42 6.78
N GLU A 51 -15.13 -0.23 6.83
CA GLU A 51 -15.42 0.54 5.61
C GLU A 51 -14.15 1.21 5.07
N GLU A 52 -13.28 1.70 5.96
CA GLU A 52 -12.06 2.43 5.64
C GLU A 52 -10.84 1.93 6.43
N SER A 53 -9.65 2.41 6.05
CA SER A 53 -8.41 2.09 6.75
C SER A 53 -8.39 2.66 8.16
N ASN A 54 -8.09 1.80 9.14
CA ASN A 54 -7.77 2.24 10.48
C ASN A 54 -6.33 2.76 10.53
N TRP A 55 -6.14 4.03 10.15
CA TRP A 55 -4.82 4.66 10.11
C TRP A 55 -4.12 4.67 11.47
N GLY A 56 -4.87 4.79 12.57
CA GLY A 56 -4.32 4.66 13.93
C GLY A 56 -3.68 3.30 14.16
N MET A 57 -4.33 2.22 13.74
CA MET A 57 -3.77 0.86 13.81
C MET A 57 -2.60 0.67 12.84
N ASN A 58 -2.70 1.17 11.60
CA ASN A 58 -1.61 1.06 10.62
C ASN A 58 -0.34 1.75 11.11
N MET A 59 -0.47 2.96 11.69
CA MET A 59 0.66 3.70 12.24
C MET A 59 1.21 3.04 13.50
N ARG A 60 0.34 2.43 14.32
CA ARG A 60 0.79 1.62 15.47
C ARG A 60 1.63 0.43 15.00
N ILE A 61 1.19 -0.30 13.97
CA ILE A 61 1.96 -1.40 13.37
C ILE A 61 3.32 -0.91 12.90
N CYS A 62 3.38 0.21 12.16
CA CYS A 62 4.65 0.80 11.72
C CYS A 62 5.57 1.14 12.89
N ALA A 63 5.02 1.72 13.97
CA ALA A 63 5.78 2.04 15.17
C ALA A 63 6.38 0.78 15.84
N MET A 64 5.62 -0.32 15.95
CA MET A 64 6.12 -1.57 16.54
C MET A 64 7.15 -2.27 15.66
N ILE A 65 7.06 -2.14 14.33
CA ILE A 65 8.12 -2.61 13.42
C ILE A 65 9.40 -1.80 13.65
N ASN A 66 9.28 -0.47 13.72
CA ASN A 66 10.43 0.42 13.90
C ASN A 66 11.08 0.32 15.28
N SER A 67 10.32 -0.04 16.32
CA SER A 67 10.85 -0.35 17.66
C SER A 67 11.37 -1.79 17.81
N GLU A 68 11.31 -2.59 16.74
CA GLU A 68 11.65 -4.02 16.72
C GLU A 68 10.85 -4.89 17.71
N GLU A 69 9.70 -4.39 18.19
CA GLU A 69 8.74 -5.17 18.97
C GLU A 69 8.06 -6.22 18.08
N PHE A 70 7.76 -5.85 16.83
CA PHE A 70 7.23 -6.74 15.81
C PHE A 70 8.24 -7.03 14.72
N SER A 71 8.29 -8.29 14.29
CA SER A 71 9.08 -8.70 13.13
C SER A 71 8.43 -8.19 11.84
N GLY A 72 9.14 -7.34 11.09
CA GLY A 72 8.70 -6.89 9.77
C GLY A 72 8.39 -8.04 8.81
N SER A 73 9.18 -9.12 8.85
CA SER A 73 8.94 -10.34 8.06
C SER A 73 7.61 -11.01 8.42
N GLU A 74 7.27 -11.11 9.71
CA GLU A 74 6.01 -11.73 10.15
C GLU A 74 4.79 -10.86 9.82
N ILE A 75 4.90 -9.53 9.94
CA ILE A 75 3.86 -8.60 9.48
C ILE A 75 3.64 -8.73 7.97
N VAL A 76 4.73 -8.71 7.18
CA VAL A 76 4.65 -8.85 5.72
C VAL A 76 4.07 -10.20 5.30
N LYS A 77 4.40 -11.29 6.00
CA LYS A 77 3.76 -12.60 5.79
C LYS A 77 2.27 -12.57 6.06
N ALA A 78 1.84 -11.95 7.16
CA ALA A 78 0.43 -11.84 7.50
C ALA A 78 -0.33 -11.02 6.46
N ILE A 79 0.22 -9.87 6.04
CA ILE A 79 -0.33 -9.04 4.96
C ILE A 79 -0.43 -9.84 3.65
N LYS A 80 0.62 -10.57 3.28
CA LYS A 80 0.64 -11.45 2.09
C LYS A 80 -0.52 -12.44 2.11
N LYS A 81 -0.77 -13.09 3.25
CA LYS A 81 -1.90 -14.03 3.40
C LYS A 81 -3.26 -13.37 3.16
N LYS A 82 -3.43 -12.13 3.58
CA LYS A 82 -4.65 -11.36 3.31
C LYS A 82 -4.81 -11.01 1.83
N ILE A 83 -3.72 -10.63 1.16
CA ILE A 83 -3.69 -10.40 -0.29
C ILE A 83 -4.07 -11.69 -1.05
N SER A 84 -3.57 -12.86 -0.62
CA SER A 84 -3.97 -14.18 -1.17
C SER A 84 -5.42 -14.58 -0.90
N GLY A 85 -6.10 -13.87 0.00
CA GLY A 85 -7.47 -14.16 0.44
C GLY A 85 -8.52 -13.88 -0.64
N LYS A 86 -9.79 -14.05 -0.28
CA LYS A 86 -10.93 -13.81 -1.18
C LYS A 86 -11.74 -12.55 -0.84
N SER A 87 -11.58 -12.03 0.36
CA SER A 87 -12.33 -10.86 0.81
C SER A 87 -11.80 -9.61 0.13
N VAL A 88 -12.68 -8.96 -0.64
CA VAL A 88 -12.36 -7.72 -1.36
C VAL A 88 -11.91 -6.63 -0.39
N VAL A 89 -12.63 -6.46 0.72
CA VAL A 89 -12.32 -5.48 1.76
C VAL A 89 -10.97 -5.80 2.41
N SER A 90 -10.75 -7.05 2.81
CA SER A 90 -9.50 -7.44 3.47
C SER A 90 -8.29 -7.27 2.54
N GLN A 91 -8.41 -7.64 1.26
CA GLN A 91 -7.37 -7.40 0.26
C GLN A 91 -7.05 -5.90 0.11
N ARG A 92 -8.09 -5.05 -0.03
CA ARG A 92 -7.93 -3.59 -0.17
C ARG A 92 -7.15 -3.00 1.01
N LEU A 93 -7.65 -3.25 2.22
CA LEU A 93 -7.04 -2.76 3.47
C LEU A 93 -5.62 -3.29 3.65
N SER A 94 -5.35 -4.51 3.21
CA SER A 94 -4.00 -5.10 3.28
C SER A 94 -3.02 -4.45 2.30
N LEU A 95 -3.47 -4.04 1.11
CA LEU A 95 -2.65 -3.27 0.16
C LEU A 95 -2.34 -1.87 0.70
N GLU A 96 -3.31 -1.22 1.36
CA GLU A 96 -3.12 0.08 2.03
C GLU A 96 -2.15 -0.03 3.22
N LEU A 97 -2.31 -1.06 4.08
CA LEU A 97 -1.39 -1.34 5.18
C LEU A 97 0.02 -1.67 4.67
N LEU A 98 0.15 -2.43 3.57
CA LEU A 98 1.44 -2.76 2.97
C LEU A 98 2.19 -1.50 2.52
N GLU A 99 1.49 -0.58 1.84
CA GLU A 99 2.06 0.70 1.43
C GLU A 99 2.50 1.52 2.64
N ALA A 100 1.64 1.63 3.66
CA ALA A 100 1.97 2.36 4.89
C ALA A 100 3.24 1.81 5.55
N CYS A 101 3.36 0.48 5.68
CA CYS A 101 4.56 -0.15 6.24
C CYS A 101 5.79 0.09 5.35
N ALA A 102 5.65 -0.03 4.02
CA ALA A 102 6.76 0.18 3.09
C ALA A 102 7.28 1.64 3.11
N MET A 103 6.40 2.62 3.27
CA MET A 103 6.76 4.04 3.31
C MET A 103 7.34 4.49 4.66
N ASN A 104 7.03 3.80 5.75
CA ASN A 104 7.37 4.24 7.10
C ASN A 104 8.42 3.37 7.81
N CYS A 105 8.81 2.22 7.23
CA CYS A 105 9.71 1.27 7.86
C CYS A 105 10.84 0.85 6.89
N GLU A 106 12.07 1.23 7.21
CA GLU A 106 13.26 1.07 6.34
C GLU A 106 13.47 -0.35 5.81
N LYS A 107 13.24 -1.37 6.66
CA LYS A 107 13.49 -2.78 6.31
C LYS A 107 12.36 -3.42 5.49
N VAL A 108 11.17 -2.81 5.42
CA VAL A 108 9.97 -3.49 4.89
C VAL A 108 10.09 -3.81 3.40
N PHE A 109 10.72 -2.97 2.57
CA PHE A 109 10.94 -3.32 1.17
C PHE A 109 11.78 -4.59 0.97
N SER A 110 12.79 -4.80 1.83
CA SER A 110 13.59 -6.03 1.80
C SER A 110 12.76 -7.25 2.21
N GLU A 111 11.84 -7.08 3.18
CA GLU A 111 10.92 -8.15 3.59
C GLU A 111 9.86 -8.46 2.53
N VAL A 112 9.35 -7.44 1.83
CA VAL A 112 8.43 -7.61 0.69
C VAL A 112 9.07 -8.45 -0.41
N ALA A 113 10.35 -8.22 -0.68
CA ALA A 113 11.14 -9.00 -1.63
C ALA A 113 11.41 -10.43 -1.13
N SER A 114 11.88 -10.59 0.12
CA SER A 114 12.23 -11.89 0.70
C SER A 114 11.01 -12.82 0.80
N GLU A 115 9.86 -12.27 1.16
CA GLU A 115 8.60 -13.00 1.33
C GLU A 115 7.82 -13.22 0.03
N LYS A 116 8.33 -12.73 -1.10
CA LYS A 116 7.71 -12.88 -2.42
C LYS A 116 6.29 -12.32 -2.47
N VAL A 117 6.06 -11.18 -1.83
CA VAL A 117 4.75 -10.51 -1.84
C VAL A 117 4.37 -10.10 -3.26
N LEU A 118 5.36 -9.65 -4.05
CA LEU A 118 5.16 -9.29 -5.46
C LEU A 118 4.55 -10.43 -6.28
N ASP A 119 4.96 -11.68 -6.04
CA ASP A 119 4.39 -12.86 -6.73
C ASP A 119 2.89 -13.04 -6.41
N GLU A 120 2.47 -12.76 -5.18
CA GLU A 120 1.06 -12.78 -4.79
C GLU A 120 0.28 -11.62 -5.40
N MET A 121 0.84 -10.40 -5.39
CA MET A 121 0.22 -9.24 -6.04
C MET A 121 0.06 -9.47 -7.55
N VAL A 122 1.05 -10.09 -8.19
CA VAL A 122 0.99 -10.48 -9.61
C VAL A 122 -0.09 -11.54 -9.86
N ARG A 123 -0.29 -12.49 -8.95
CA ARG A 123 -1.41 -13.45 -9.01
C ARG A 123 -2.76 -12.76 -8.82
N LEU A 124 -2.85 -11.83 -7.87
CA LEU A 124 -4.05 -11.02 -7.62
C LEU A 124 -4.45 -10.24 -8.89
N ILE A 125 -3.49 -9.60 -9.56
CA ILE A 125 -3.70 -8.84 -10.81
C ILE A 125 -4.15 -9.74 -11.98
N GLN A 126 -3.67 -10.98 -12.02
CA GLN A 126 -3.97 -11.93 -13.09
C GLN A 126 -5.31 -12.64 -12.92
N ASN A 127 -5.84 -12.66 -11.70
CA ASN A 127 -7.06 -13.38 -11.41
C ASN A 127 -8.28 -12.59 -11.93
N PRO A 128 -9.03 -13.12 -12.91
CA PRO A 128 -10.19 -12.43 -13.48
C PRO A 128 -11.35 -12.24 -12.50
N GLN A 129 -11.32 -12.91 -11.33
CA GLN A 129 -12.35 -12.82 -10.30
C GLN A 129 -11.98 -11.82 -9.18
N THR A 130 -10.78 -11.26 -9.21
CA THR A 130 -10.38 -10.22 -8.26
C THR A 130 -11.15 -8.93 -8.55
N ASP A 131 -11.52 -8.21 -7.50
CA ASP A 131 -12.08 -6.87 -7.62
C ASP A 131 -11.21 -5.93 -8.45
N GLN A 132 -11.84 -5.10 -9.28
CA GLN A 132 -11.14 -4.20 -10.20
C GLN A 132 -10.35 -3.12 -9.45
N GLY A 133 -10.87 -2.63 -8.33
CA GLY A 133 -10.19 -1.66 -7.46
C GLY A 133 -8.90 -2.25 -6.90
N ASN A 134 -8.97 -3.47 -6.33
CA ASN A 134 -7.80 -4.18 -5.81
C ASN A 134 -6.76 -4.49 -6.88
N THR A 135 -7.20 -4.93 -8.07
CA THR A 135 -6.32 -5.16 -9.23
C THR A 135 -5.59 -3.89 -9.64
N THR A 136 -6.32 -2.78 -9.71
CA THR A 136 -5.76 -1.47 -10.08
C THR A 136 -4.77 -0.99 -9.04
N ARG A 137 -5.12 -1.13 -7.76
CA ARG A 137 -4.28 -0.70 -6.64
C ARG A 137 -2.97 -1.48 -6.57
N ALA A 138 -3.02 -2.80 -6.70
CA ALA A 138 -1.82 -3.63 -6.72
C ALA A 138 -0.89 -3.28 -7.90
N LEU A 139 -1.46 -3.01 -9.09
CA LEU A 139 -0.68 -2.58 -10.25
C LEU A 139 0.00 -1.23 -10.03
N GLN A 140 -0.71 -0.26 -9.42
CA GLN A 140 -0.15 1.04 -9.09
C GLN A 140 1.04 0.92 -8.13
N LEU A 141 0.93 0.10 -7.08
CA LEU A 141 2.04 -0.15 -6.15
C LEU A 141 3.24 -0.77 -6.85
N ILE A 142 3.05 -1.83 -7.64
CA ILE A 142 4.15 -2.48 -8.37
C ILE A 142 4.82 -1.50 -9.34
N ARG A 143 4.03 -0.66 -10.01
CA ARG A 143 4.57 0.38 -10.89
C ARG A 143 5.40 1.40 -10.12
N ALA A 144 4.84 1.98 -9.06
CA ALA A 144 5.52 2.99 -8.26
C ALA A 144 6.85 2.45 -7.70
N TRP A 145 6.86 1.22 -7.17
CA TRP A 145 8.07 0.60 -6.65
C TRP A 145 9.06 0.18 -7.75
N GLY A 146 8.56 -0.25 -8.91
CA GLY A 146 9.41 -0.64 -10.04
C GLY A 146 10.05 0.53 -10.79
N GLU A 147 9.43 1.72 -10.73
CA GLU A 147 9.93 2.97 -11.31
C GLU A 147 10.82 3.76 -10.33
N SER A 148 10.73 3.50 -9.01
CA SER A 148 11.52 4.17 -7.97
C SER A 148 13.03 3.97 -8.15
N GLU A 149 13.78 5.08 -8.02
CA GLU A 149 15.25 5.06 -8.01
C GLU A 149 15.80 4.57 -6.66
N ASP A 150 15.06 4.83 -5.57
CA ASP A 150 15.44 4.42 -4.21
C ASP A 150 15.49 2.90 -4.05
N LEU A 151 14.72 2.15 -4.85
CA LEU A 151 14.63 0.68 -4.79
C LEU A 151 15.54 -0.05 -5.77
N THR A 152 16.51 0.65 -6.39
CA THR A 152 17.45 0.04 -7.35
C THR A 152 18.29 -1.10 -6.75
N TYR A 153 18.52 -1.08 -5.43
CA TYR A 153 19.21 -2.16 -4.71
C TYR A 153 18.37 -3.46 -4.58
N LEU A 154 17.06 -3.40 -4.85
CA LEU A 154 16.14 -4.54 -4.88
C LEU A 154 15.59 -4.73 -6.31
N PRO A 155 16.37 -5.33 -7.23
CA PRO A 155 16.02 -5.39 -8.65
C PRO A 155 14.70 -6.13 -8.95
N VAL A 156 14.21 -6.94 -8.00
CA VAL A 156 12.95 -7.68 -8.13
C VAL A 156 11.75 -6.77 -8.37
N PHE A 157 11.71 -5.57 -7.81
CA PHE A 157 10.61 -4.62 -8.01
C PHE A 157 10.53 -4.17 -9.47
N ARG A 158 11.66 -3.69 -10.01
CA ARG A 158 11.78 -3.29 -11.42
C ARG A 158 11.50 -4.47 -12.36
N GLN A 159 12.07 -5.64 -12.08
CA GLN A 159 11.88 -6.83 -12.92
C GLN A 159 10.40 -7.24 -12.97
N THR A 160 9.71 -7.22 -11.83
CA THR A 160 8.28 -7.54 -11.75
C THR A 160 7.46 -6.55 -12.56
N TYR A 161 7.70 -5.24 -12.38
CA TYR A 161 6.99 -4.22 -13.14
C TYR A 161 7.20 -4.35 -14.66
N MET A 162 8.45 -4.55 -15.11
CA MET A 162 8.75 -4.76 -16.53
C MET A 162 8.05 -6.00 -17.09
N SER A 163 7.98 -7.11 -16.34
CA SER A 163 7.28 -8.33 -16.78
C SER A 163 5.77 -8.13 -16.98
N LEU A 164 5.13 -7.30 -16.14
CA LEU A 164 3.72 -6.94 -16.29
C LEU A 164 3.50 -6.00 -17.47
N LYS A 165 4.42 -5.05 -17.69
CA LYS A 165 4.38 -4.12 -18.82
C LYS A 165 4.49 -4.86 -20.15
N ASP A 166 5.43 -5.80 -20.27
CA ASP A 166 5.64 -6.59 -21.47
C ASP A 166 4.41 -7.44 -21.83
N ARG A 167 3.80 -8.08 -20.82
CA ARG A 167 2.57 -8.86 -21.05
C ARG A 167 1.37 -8.01 -21.48
N ARG A 168 1.27 -6.76 -21.03
CA ARG A 168 0.22 -5.83 -21.49
C ARG A 168 0.37 -5.48 -22.97
N VAL A 169 1.60 -5.50 -23.51
CA VAL A 169 1.90 -5.22 -24.92
C VAL A 169 1.58 -6.43 -25.82
N HIS A 170 1.59 -7.64 -25.28
CA HIS A 170 1.39 -8.89 -26.04
C HIS A 170 -0.03 -9.48 -26.02
N LEU A 171 -1.03 -8.82 -25.42
CA LEU A 171 -2.42 -9.26 -25.52
C LEU A 171 -2.93 -8.97 -26.95
N PRO A 172 -3.32 -9.99 -27.74
CA PRO A 172 -3.90 -9.77 -29.06
C PRO A 172 -5.20 -8.99 -28.90
N VAL A 173 -5.32 -7.89 -29.65
CA VAL A 173 -6.63 -7.32 -29.98
C VAL A 173 -7.33 -8.38 -30.81
N GLU A 174 -8.27 -9.12 -30.20
CA GLU A 174 -9.14 -10.03 -30.94
C GLU A 174 -10.09 -9.18 -31.78
N ASP A 175 -9.83 -9.14 -33.08
CA ASP A 175 -10.67 -8.50 -34.10
C ASP A 175 -12.12 -9.02 -34.02
N GLY A 176 -13.08 -8.10 -33.86
CA GLY A 176 -14.47 -8.38 -34.21
C GLY A 176 -15.52 -7.72 -33.31
N ASN A 177 -15.85 -6.46 -33.60
CA ASN A 177 -17.07 -5.75 -33.21
C ASN A 177 -17.30 -5.44 -31.70
N MET A 178 -16.65 -4.38 -31.22
CA MET A 178 -17.25 -3.43 -30.27
C MET A 178 -16.73 -2.02 -30.57
N PRO A 179 -17.53 -0.96 -30.33
CA PRO A 179 -17.11 0.40 -30.66
C PRO A 179 -15.89 0.77 -29.81
N THR A 180 -14.86 1.24 -30.48
CA THR A 180 -13.60 1.74 -29.93
C THR A 180 -13.86 2.86 -28.93
N SER A 181 -13.96 2.55 -27.63
CA SER A 181 -13.68 3.55 -26.60
C SER A 181 -12.17 3.74 -26.60
N GLN A 182 -11.73 4.79 -27.28
CA GLN A 182 -10.38 5.31 -27.21
C GLN A 182 -10.11 5.69 -25.74
N TYR A 183 -9.51 4.79 -24.96
CA TYR A 183 -8.93 5.13 -23.66
C TYR A 183 -7.59 5.82 -23.92
N THR A 184 -7.63 7.04 -24.43
CA THR A 184 -6.51 7.97 -24.33
C THR A 184 -6.37 8.37 -22.87
N LEU A 185 -5.21 8.03 -22.30
CA LEU A 185 -4.77 8.41 -20.95
C LEU A 185 -4.74 9.95 -20.73
N GLU A 186 -4.97 10.74 -21.77
CA GLU A 186 -5.05 12.21 -21.72
C GLU A 186 -6.32 12.73 -21.04
N SER A 187 -7.40 11.93 -20.90
CA SER A 187 -8.65 12.41 -20.28
C SER A 187 -8.57 12.59 -18.76
N TYR A 188 -7.54 12.04 -18.09
CA TYR A 188 -7.35 12.18 -16.64
C TYR A 188 -6.51 13.41 -16.24
N VAL A 189 -5.89 14.10 -17.20
CA VAL A 189 -5.20 15.37 -16.92
C VAL A 189 -6.19 16.53 -16.73
N HIS A 190 -7.47 16.33 -17.08
CA HIS A 190 -8.51 17.36 -17.02
C HIS A 190 -9.69 17.02 -16.10
N GLN A 191 -9.54 16.10 -15.14
CA GLN A 191 -10.56 15.93 -14.10
C GLN A 191 -10.41 17.03 -13.05
N GLU A 192 -11.44 17.90 -12.97
CA GLU A 192 -11.68 18.81 -11.85
C GLU A 192 -11.53 18.07 -10.50
N PRO A 193 -10.94 18.69 -9.47
CA PRO A 193 -10.80 18.05 -8.17
C PRO A 193 -12.18 17.85 -7.53
N MET A 194 -12.52 16.60 -7.18
CA MET A 194 -13.68 16.31 -6.35
C MET A 194 -13.47 16.91 -4.95
N SER A 195 -14.47 17.63 -4.45
CA SER A 195 -14.48 18.23 -3.12
C SER A 195 -14.52 17.16 -2.01
N PRO A 196 -13.83 17.36 -0.87
CA PRO A 196 -13.91 16.44 0.27
C PRO A 196 -15.28 16.52 0.96
N SER A 197 -15.80 15.37 1.40
CA SER A 197 -17.05 15.27 2.17
C SER A 197 -16.93 15.91 3.56
N GLU A 198 -18.01 16.59 3.96
CA GLU A 198 -18.11 17.55 5.05
C GLU A 198 -18.46 16.88 6.40
N SER A 199 -17.60 16.02 6.93
CA SER A 199 -17.91 15.19 8.12
C SER A 199 -16.90 15.29 9.27
N TYR A 200 -16.41 16.49 9.58
CA TYR A 200 -15.68 16.73 10.83
C TYR A 200 -16.45 17.71 11.73
N PRO A 201 -16.84 17.33 12.96
CA PRO A 201 -17.45 18.26 13.90
C PRO A 201 -16.37 19.14 14.54
N LEU A 202 -16.38 20.44 14.26
CA LEU A 202 -15.68 21.48 15.02
C LEU A 202 -16.68 22.25 15.90
N PRO A 203 -16.30 22.71 17.12
CA PRO A 203 -17.20 23.43 18.01
C PRO A 203 -17.52 24.83 17.48
N GLU A 204 -18.79 25.21 17.55
CA GLU A 204 -19.29 26.54 17.16
C GLU A 204 -18.67 27.67 18.01
N THR A 205 -18.00 28.60 17.35
CA THR A 205 -17.87 29.98 17.81
C THR A 205 -18.38 30.89 16.71
N GLY A 206 -19.56 31.47 16.94
CA GLY A 206 -20.33 32.18 15.94
C GLY A 206 -19.73 33.51 15.50
N LEU A 207 -19.69 33.69 14.17
CA LEU A 207 -19.85 34.97 13.50
C LEU A 207 -20.67 34.74 12.23
N GLN A 208 -21.79 35.44 12.14
CA GLN A 208 -22.76 35.36 11.06
C GLN A 208 -22.22 35.99 9.76
N GLY A 209 -22.42 35.29 8.65
CA GLY A 209 -22.75 35.91 7.37
C GLY A 209 -21.59 36.27 6.44
N ALA A 210 -21.03 35.28 5.73
CA ALA A 210 -20.52 35.41 4.37
C ALA A 210 -20.32 34.01 3.75
N ASP A 211 -20.66 33.85 2.48
CA ASP A 211 -20.68 32.58 1.74
C ASP A 211 -19.40 31.74 1.84
N HIS A 212 -19.58 30.46 2.15
CA HIS A 212 -18.54 29.50 2.54
C HIS A 212 -17.87 28.75 1.36
N THR A 213 -17.68 29.39 0.19
CA THR A 213 -17.16 28.69 -1.02
C THR A 213 -15.95 29.31 -1.72
N SER A 214 -15.29 30.35 -1.19
CA SER A 214 -14.27 31.08 -1.99
C SER A 214 -12.79 30.91 -1.60
N PHE A 215 -12.43 30.07 -0.63
CA PHE A 215 -11.06 30.10 -0.07
C PHE A 215 -10.06 29.04 -0.57
N ALA A 216 -10.32 28.33 -1.68
CA ALA A 216 -9.30 27.42 -2.23
C ALA A 216 -9.24 27.42 -3.76
N TYR A 217 -8.10 27.90 -4.28
CA TYR A 217 -7.59 27.78 -5.66
C TYR A 217 -8.25 28.61 -6.76
N ASN A 218 -8.16 29.94 -6.67
CA ASN A 218 -8.39 30.81 -7.84
C ASN A 218 -7.22 31.77 -8.11
N TYR A 219 -5.98 31.27 -8.26
CA TYR A 219 -4.87 32.16 -8.67
C TYR A 219 -4.96 32.57 -10.16
N GLY A 220 -5.82 31.92 -10.94
CA GLY A 220 -5.97 32.13 -12.38
C GLY A 220 -6.89 33.29 -12.79
N SER A 221 -7.89 33.67 -11.97
CA SER A 221 -8.96 34.58 -12.39
C SER A 221 -9.05 35.90 -11.60
N PHE A 222 -7.92 36.41 -11.10
CA PHE A 222 -7.89 37.73 -10.45
C PHE A 222 -7.40 38.85 -11.37
N SER A 223 -8.05 40.01 -11.27
CA SER A 223 -7.55 41.30 -11.75
C SER A 223 -6.15 41.57 -11.21
N VAL A 224 -5.36 42.36 -11.93
CA VAL A 224 -4.01 42.76 -11.49
C VAL A 224 -4.04 43.44 -10.13
N ASP A 225 -5.11 44.16 -9.79
CA ASP A 225 -5.22 44.85 -8.51
C ASP A 225 -5.63 43.92 -7.36
N GLU A 226 -6.49 42.93 -7.63
CA GLU A 226 -6.84 41.88 -6.66
C GLU A 226 -5.61 41.00 -6.34
N LYS A 227 -4.78 40.71 -7.34
CA LYS A 227 -3.51 39.99 -7.14
C LYS A 227 -2.56 40.75 -6.21
N LYS A 228 -2.48 42.08 -6.35
CA LYS A 228 -1.66 42.91 -5.44
C LYS A 228 -2.20 42.87 -4.02
N GLU A 229 -3.52 42.91 -3.87
CA GLU A 229 -4.17 42.85 -2.56
C GLU A 229 -3.89 41.52 -1.85
N VAL A 230 -4.04 40.39 -2.56
CA VAL A 230 -3.72 39.06 -2.02
C VAL A 230 -2.25 38.96 -1.61
N LEU A 231 -1.34 39.52 -2.39
CA LEU A 231 0.10 39.53 -2.05
C LEU A 231 0.39 40.38 -0.81
N VAL A 232 -0.27 41.53 -0.66
CA VAL A 232 -0.13 42.39 0.53
C VAL A 232 -0.69 41.69 1.76
N ILE A 233 -1.86 41.07 1.65
CA ILE A 233 -2.46 40.28 2.75
C ILE A 233 -1.52 39.16 3.16
N THR A 234 -1.03 38.37 2.19
CA THR A 234 -0.11 37.25 2.44
C THR A 234 1.16 37.73 3.14
N ARG A 235 1.75 38.85 2.69
CA ARG A 235 2.94 39.43 3.31
C ARG A 235 2.66 39.84 4.75
N ASN A 236 1.57 40.56 5.00
CA ASN A 236 1.21 41.03 6.33
C ASN A 236 0.94 39.86 7.29
N SER A 237 0.25 38.81 6.82
CA SER A 237 0.02 37.60 7.61
C SER A 237 1.33 36.90 7.96
N LEU A 238 2.27 36.81 7.02
CA LEU A 238 3.59 36.21 7.26
C LEU A 238 4.43 37.04 8.23
N ASP A 239 4.37 38.37 8.15
CA ASP A 239 5.05 39.28 9.07
C ASP A 239 4.50 39.11 10.50
N VAL A 240 3.19 38.97 10.66
CA VAL A 240 2.54 38.72 11.97
C VAL A 240 2.95 37.35 12.52
N LEU A 241 2.88 36.29 11.72
CA LEU A 241 3.27 34.95 12.14
C LEU A 241 4.75 34.87 12.49
N SER A 242 5.61 35.54 11.73
CA SER A 242 7.04 35.64 12.03
C SER A 242 7.28 36.39 13.33
N SER A 243 6.53 37.46 13.61
CA SER A 243 6.63 38.19 14.88
C SER A 243 6.23 37.30 16.06
N ILE A 244 5.17 36.51 15.93
CA ILE A 244 4.70 35.60 16.99
C ILE A 244 5.74 34.51 17.26
N LEU A 245 6.26 33.87 16.21
CA LEU A 245 7.29 32.83 16.33
C LEU A 245 8.58 33.39 16.94
N ASN A 246 8.97 34.62 16.59
CA ASN A 246 10.14 35.26 17.17
C ASN A 246 9.92 35.66 18.64
N THR A 247 8.69 36.05 19.04
CA THR A 247 8.39 36.33 20.45
C THR A 247 8.37 35.08 21.33
N GLU A 248 8.06 33.90 20.80
CA GLU A 248 8.18 32.64 21.56
C GLU A 248 9.64 32.25 21.85
N THR A 249 10.58 32.66 20.99
CA THR A 249 12.01 32.36 21.18
C THR A 249 12.71 33.20 22.26
N GLU A 250 12.18 34.38 22.62
CA GLU A 250 12.78 35.24 23.64
C GLU A 250 12.34 34.92 25.09
N SER A 251 11.30 34.11 25.28
CA SER A 251 10.78 33.79 26.62
C SER A 251 11.54 32.67 27.37
N LYS A 252 12.60 32.11 26.80
CA LYS A 252 13.42 31.04 27.42
C LYS A 252 14.86 31.42 27.77
N THR A 253 15.16 32.71 27.96
CA THR A 253 16.44 33.11 28.58
C THR A 253 16.26 34.27 29.55
N TYR A 254 15.61 34.02 30.69
CA TYR A 254 15.95 34.72 31.93
C TYR A 254 16.03 33.71 33.08
N LYS A 255 17.19 33.72 33.71
CA LYS A 255 17.65 32.84 34.81
C LYS A 255 16.86 33.07 36.10
N GLY A 256 16.81 32.04 36.93
CA GLY A 256 16.44 32.10 38.34
C GLY A 256 16.29 30.72 38.94
#